data_AF-A0A9D2HSL2-F1
#
_entry.id   AF-A0A9D2HSL2-F1
#
_cell.length_a   1.000
_cell.length_b   1.000
_cell.length_c   1.000
_cell.angle_alpha   90.00
_cell.angle_beta   90.00
_cell.angle_gamma   90.00
#
_symmetry.space_group_name_H-M   'P 1'
#
loop_
_entity.id
_entity.type
_entity.pdbx_description
1 polymer ?
#
loop_
_entity_poly.entity_id
_entity_poly.type
_entity_poly.pdbx_seq_one_letter_code
_entity_poly.pdbx_strand_id
1 'polypeptide(L)'
;MSFTACGGKDSDSYDKFLTVIDVESALAHLEDELTLSDLYDTVRYVPLETSDSCLVGAYPSVRVVDGCIVVSSYSGTALCHSFDAQTGRFLTRIGQSGEGPEDYTNSSPCYNARDGLLYFLREPDGLQKYDLQGRYQGRLRLPTRFPMPVQYVFTDSLIVGRFNNRWPATDCVMLSFTPEGQFVDSIFDPMALVGYPPLAGTGYTNLKPLAGGSMLALTTFGGSDAWNSIRGGEVYECGGQVKYHADFSDTVHVLKDGHLYPSIVFHTGSRHFPPEGRARAEGYSDKVVITGVKESPERITFFCTRNIYGEEPDHYFGIYECHSGTLRMAPTDGTFRDDIAGFMPYETSLIEAYKVTAWLEEHPEAGQNPALAPLLQVKEEDNPVIVIGESFR
;
A
#
# COMPACT_ATOMS: atom_id res chain seq x y z
N MET A 1 37.63 -31.25 17.79
CA MET A 1 36.44 -31.38 18.65
C MET A 1 35.22 -31.31 17.75
N SER A 2 34.46 -32.40 17.71
CA SER A 2 33.18 -32.49 17.02
C SER A 2 32.15 -31.68 17.81
N PHE A 3 31.42 -30.76 17.17
CA PHE A 3 30.22 -30.17 17.76
C PHE A 3 29.01 -30.75 17.02
N THR A 4 28.36 -31.66 17.73
CA THR A 4 27.14 -32.36 17.38
C THR A 4 25.97 -31.38 17.32
N ALA A 5 25.24 -31.42 16.20
CA ALA A 5 23.95 -30.77 16.05
C ALA A 5 22.93 -31.39 17.01
N CYS A 6 22.25 -30.57 17.81
CA CYS A 6 21.01 -30.96 18.49
C CYS A 6 19.85 -30.37 17.71
N GLY A 7 19.12 -31.24 17.01
CA GLY A 7 17.80 -30.94 16.47
C GLY A 7 16.82 -30.67 17.60
N GLY A 8 16.26 -29.47 17.60
CA GLY A 8 15.03 -29.14 18.31
C GLY A 8 13.87 -29.25 17.34
N LYS A 9 12.92 -30.11 17.68
CA LYS A 9 11.67 -30.35 16.98
C LYS A 9 10.78 -29.13 17.13
N ASP A 10 10.47 -28.48 16.01
CA ASP A 10 9.21 -27.75 15.75
C ASP A 10 9.11 -27.33 14.26
N SER A 11 9.81 -28.00 13.34
CA SER A 11 9.72 -27.70 11.89
C SER A 11 8.43 -28.20 11.23
N ASP A 12 7.73 -29.16 11.85
CA ASP A 12 6.72 -29.97 11.16
C ASP A 12 5.30 -29.35 11.15
N SER A 13 5.12 -28.10 11.61
CA SER A 13 3.83 -27.39 11.53
C SER A 13 3.82 -26.15 10.61
N TYR A 14 4.99 -25.66 10.21
CA TYR A 14 5.13 -24.40 9.45
C TYR A 14 5.02 -24.57 7.94
N ASP A 15 5.45 -25.72 7.40
CA ASP A 15 5.38 -26.05 5.96
C ASP A 15 3.94 -26.13 5.41
N LYS A 16 2.92 -26.13 6.27
CA LYS A 16 1.52 -26.29 5.85
C LYS A 16 0.84 -25.00 5.40
N PHE A 17 1.47 -23.85 5.54
CA PHE A 17 0.88 -22.53 5.24
C PHE A 17 1.80 -21.57 4.46
N LEU A 18 2.94 -22.06 3.96
CA LEU A 18 3.87 -21.27 3.15
C LEU A 18 3.48 -21.34 1.67
N THR A 19 3.13 -20.21 1.08
CA THR A 19 2.93 -20.08 -0.36
C THR A 19 4.24 -19.70 -1.04
N VAL A 20 4.69 -20.48 -2.02
CA VAL A 20 5.87 -20.16 -2.83
C VAL A 20 5.42 -19.76 -4.23
N ILE A 21 5.76 -18.54 -4.64
CA ILE A 21 5.43 -17.96 -5.94
C ILE A 21 6.72 -17.94 -6.78
N ASP A 22 6.79 -18.76 -7.84
CA ASP A 22 7.99 -18.93 -8.66
C ASP A 22 8.18 -17.80 -9.69
N VAL A 23 8.66 -16.66 -9.19
CA VAL A 23 8.92 -15.46 -9.99
C VAL A 23 10.06 -15.69 -10.99
N GLU A 24 11.10 -16.45 -10.64
CA GLU A 24 12.22 -16.72 -11.55
C GLU A 24 11.76 -17.41 -12.84
N SER A 25 10.94 -18.47 -12.70
CA SER A 25 10.39 -19.19 -13.84
C SER A 25 9.43 -18.33 -14.66
N ALA A 26 8.55 -17.56 -14.00
CA ALA A 26 7.58 -16.71 -14.69
C ALA A 26 8.23 -15.55 -15.45
N LEU A 27 9.33 -14.97 -14.94
CA LEU A 27 10.10 -13.96 -15.66
C LEU A 27 10.77 -14.47 -16.95
N ALA A 28 10.86 -15.79 -17.15
CA ALA A 28 11.30 -16.41 -18.40
C ALA A 28 10.14 -16.69 -19.37
N HIS A 29 8.89 -16.60 -18.91
CA HIS A 29 7.67 -16.96 -19.65
C HIS A 29 6.58 -15.89 -19.46
N LEU A 30 6.93 -14.65 -19.77
CA LEU A 30 6.02 -13.51 -19.65
C LEU A 30 4.91 -13.58 -20.69
N GLU A 31 3.71 -13.20 -20.28
CA GLU A 31 2.65 -12.79 -21.20
C GLU A 31 2.98 -11.41 -21.78
N ASP A 32 2.38 -11.10 -22.93
CA ASP A 32 2.60 -9.80 -23.59
C ASP A 32 2.01 -8.64 -22.77
N GLU A 33 0.86 -8.86 -22.12
CA GLU A 33 0.12 -7.85 -21.39
C GLU A 33 -0.87 -8.50 -20.40
N LEU A 34 -1.17 -7.80 -19.30
CA LEU A 34 -2.32 -8.06 -18.44
C LEU A 34 -3.28 -6.87 -18.52
N THR A 35 -4.60 -7.13 -18.50
CA THR A 35 -5.64 -6.11 -18.68
C THR A 35 -6.48 -5.91 -17.41
N LEU A 36 -7.42 -4.95 -17.44
CA LEU A 36 -8.35 -4.77 -16.33
C LEU A 36 -9.25 -5.98 -16.10
N SER A 37 -9.65 -6.70 -17.15
CA SER A 37 -10.47 -7.92 -17.00
C SER A 37 -9.72 -9.06 -16.31
N ASP A 38 -8.38 -9.03 -16.30
CA ASP A 38 -7.59 -9.95 -15.47
C ASP A 38 -7.70 -9.61 -13.98
N LEU A 39 -7.97 -8.36 -13.62
CA LEU A 39 -8.05 -7.87 -12.24
C LEU A 39 -9.48 -7.88 -11.68
N TYR A 40 -10.45 -7.48 -12.49
CA TYR A 40 -11.82 -7.20 -12.07
C TYR A 40 -12.82 -7.80 -13.06
N ASP A 41 -13.99 -8.21 -12.57
CA ASP A 41 -15.09 -8.63 -13.42
C ASP A 41 -15.87 -7.41 -13.97
N THR A 42 -15.92 -6.32 -13.21
CA THR A 42 -16.53 -5.05 -13.63
C THR A 42 -15.73 -3.85 -13.16
N VAL A 43 -15.81 -2.76 -13.91
CA VAL A 43 -15.21 -1.47 -13.58
C VAL A 43 -16.23 -0.37 -13.79
N ARG A 44 -16.27 0.61 -12.89
CA ARG A 44 -17.11 1.80 -12.97
C ARG A 44 -16.34 3.05 -12.58
N TYR A 45 -16.73 4.17 -13.20
CA TYR A 45 -16.13 5.47 -12.97
C TYR A 45 -17.11 6.39 -12.27
N VAL A 46 -16.66 7.00 -11.17
CA VAL A 46 -17.49 7.81 -10.29
C VAL A 46 -16.88 9.22 -10.19
N PRO A 47 -17.39 10.19 -10.95
CA PRO A 47 -17.05 11.59 -10.74
C PRO A 47 -17.46 12.03 -9.33
N LEU A 48 -16.54 12.61 -8.58
CA LEU A 48 -16.87 13.17 -7.28
C LEU A 48 -17.59 14.51 -7.45
N GLU A 49 -18.60 14.75 -6.60
CA GLU A 49 -19.27 16.05 -6.54
C GLU A 49 -18.25 17.17 -6.31
N THR A 50 -18.37 18.25 -7.07
CA THR A 50 -17.49 19.41 -6.99
C THR A 50 -18.27 20.63 -6.50
N SER A 51 -17.85 21.15 -5.36
CA SER A 51 -18.33 22.42 -4.80
C SER A 51 -17.27 22.98 -3.85
N ASP A 52 -17.40 24.25 -3.48
CA ASP A 52 -16.53 24.91 -2.48
C ASP A 52 -16.45 24.15 -1.14
N SER A 53 -17.45 23.31 -0.83
CA SER A 53 -17.51 22.55 0.42
C SER A 53 -16.76 21.22 0.40
N CYS A 54 -16.37 20.72 -0.77
CA CYS A 54 -15.85 19.36 -0.95
C CYS A 54 -14.68 19.28 -1.96
N LEU A 55 -13.96 20.38 -2.19
CA LEU A 55 -12.77 20.38 -3.04
C LEU A 55 -11.72 19.39 -2.51
N VAL A 56 -11.27 18.50 -3.39
CA VAL A 56 -10.20 17.54 -3.10
C VAL A 56 -8.86 18.25 -3.27
N GLY A 57 -8.07 18.25 -2.20
CA GLY A 57 -6.74 18.86 -2.20
C GLY A 57 -5.67 17.97 -2.85
N ALA A 58 -4.47 18.55 -3.00
CA ALA A 58 -3.30 17.88 -3.57
C ALA A 58 -2.93 16.57 -2.84
N TYR A 59 -2.32 15.66 -3.60
CA TYR A 59 -1.89 14.33 -3.16
C TYR A 59 -3.02 13.54 -2.46
N PRO A 60 -4.18 13.36 -3.13
CA PRO A 60 -5.28 12.62 -2.55
C PRO A 60 -4.93 11.14 -2.42
N SER A 61 -5.45 10.54 -1.36
CA SER A 61 -5.51 9.10 -1.14
C SER A 61 -6.97 8.69 -1.05
N VAL A 62 -7.31 7.56 -1.66
CA VAL A 62 -8.69 7.10 -1.80
C VAL A 62 -8.86 5.73 -1.17
N ARG A 63 -9.98 5.55 -0.49
CA ARG A 63 -10.44 4.27 0.03
C ARG A 63 -11.92 4.09 -0.26
N VAL A 64 -12.30 2.96 -0.81
CA VAL A 64 -13.71 2.59 -1.00
C VAL A 64 -14.07 1.56 0.07
N VAL A 65 -14.98 1.92 0.98
CA VAL A 65 -15.40 1.09 2.12
C VAL A 65 -16.88 1.32 2.43
N ASP A 66 -17.63 0.25 2.70
CA ASP A 66 -19.03 0.27 3.13
C ASP A 66 -19.93 1.24 2.34
N GLY A 67 -19.81 1.22 1.01
CA GLY A 67 -20.59 2.08 0.12
C GLY A 67 -20.17 3.56 0.12
N CYS A 68 -19.05 3.91 0.75
CA CYS A 68 -18.48 5.25 0.77
C CYS A 68 -17.11 5.30 0.07
N ILE A 69 -16.81 6.43 -0.56
CA ILE A 69 -15.47 6.80 -1.02
C ILE A 69 -14.92 7.79 0.02
N VAL A 70 -13.88 7.41 0.74
CA VAL A 70 -13.15 8.27 1.65
C VAL A 70 -11.91 8.82 0.93
N VAL A 71 -11.83 10.14 0.82
CA VAL A 71 -10.72 10.86 0.17
C VAL A 71 -10.01 11.71 1.20
N SER A 72 -8.72 11.44 1.40
CA SER A 72 -7.86 12.22 2.28
C SER A 72 -6.77 12.91 1.47
N SER A 73 -6.61 14.22 1.65
CA SER A 73 -5.60 15.01 0.95
C SER A 73 -4.51 15.52 1.88
N TYR A 74 -3.28 15.50 1.39
CA TYR A 74 -2.10 16.05 2.07
C TYR A 74 -1.81 17.46 1.52
N SER A 75 -2.59 18.43 1.98
CA SER A 75 -2.36 19.86 1.71
C SER A 75 -2.30 20.64 3.03
N GLY A 76 -2.00 21.94 2.99
CA GLY A 76 -1.85 22.78 4.18
C GLY A 76 -3.06 22.83 5.14
N THR A 77 -4.23 22.33 4.73
CA THR A 77 -5.43 22.19 5.58
C THR A 77 -5.84 20.74 5.86
N ALA A 78 -5.10 19.76 5.31
CA ALA A 78 -5.23 18.31 5.54
C ALA A 78 -6.68 17.86 5.80
N LEU A 79 -7.40 17.59 4.70
CA LEU A 79 -8.83 17.31 4.69
C LEU A 79 -9.09 15.81 4.52
N CYS A 80 -10.19 15.34 5.10
CA CYS A 80 -10.77 14.02 4.87
C CYS A 80 -12.26 14.18 4.55
N HIS A 81 -12.69 13.67 3.40
CA HIS A 81 -14.05 13.76 2.90
C HIS A 81 -14.61 12.37 2.64
N SER A 82 -15.90 12.19 2.89
CA SER A 82 -16.65 11.01 2.43
C SER A 82 -17.61 11.40 1.33
N PHE A 83 -17.69 10.55 0.32
CA PHE A 83 -18.64 10.62 -0.78
C PHE A 83 -19.40 9.30 -0.89
N ASP A 84 -20.59 9.33 -1.46
CA ASP A 84 -21.37 8.15 -1.77
C ASP A 84 -20.69 7.37 -2.91
N ALA A 85 -20.40 6.09 -2.69
CA ALA A 85 -19.63 5.32 -3.68
C ALA A 85 -20.41 5.02 -4.95
N GLN A 86 -21.75 5.10 -4.95
CA GLN A 86 -22.56 4.83 -6.13
C GLN A 86 -22.68 6.08 -7.02
N THR A 87 -22.84 7.25 -6.41
CA THR A 87 -23.21 8.49 -7.10
C THR A 87 -22.10 9.53 -7.12
N GLY A 88 -21.07 9.40 -6.29
CA GLY A 88 -20.02 10.40 -6.12
C GLY A 88 -20.45 11.63 -5.33
N ARG A 89 -21.70 11.66 -4.82
CA ARG A 89 -22.25 12.78 -4.07
C ARG A 89 -21.49 13.00 -2.77
N PHE A 90 -21.16 14.24 -2.43
CA PHE A 90 -20.54 14.58 -1.17
C PHE A 90 -21.47 14.24 0.00
N LEU A 91 -20.93 13.56 1.01
CA LEU A 91 -21.67 13.20 2.22
C LEU A 91 -21.29 14.11 3.38
N THR A 92 -20.00 14.19 3.68
CA THR A 92 -19.50 15.00 4.80
C THR A 92 -17.99 15.21 4.75
N ARG A 93 -17.52 16.17 5.53
CA ARG A 93 -16.12 16.28 5.96
C ARG A 93 -15.96 15.52 7.29
N ILE A 94 -14.94 14.68 7.36
CA ILE A 94 -14.64 13.86 8.54
C ILE A 94 -13.57 14.56 9.37
N GLY A 95 -13.98 15.13 10.51
CA GLY A 95 -13.08 15.80 11.44
C GLY A 95 -12.25 16.93 10.82
N GLN A 96 -11.18 17.29 11.52
CA GLN A 96 -10.23 18.31 11.08
C GLN A 96 -8.86 18.13 11.72
N SER A 97 -7.84 18.68 11.08
CA SER A 97 -6.50 18.79 11.65
C SER A 97 -6.44 19.94 12.65
N GLY A 98 -5.82 19.71 13.81
CA GLY A 98 -5.69 20.75 14.84
C GLY A 98 -5.39 20.21 16.24
N GLU A 99 -5.54 21.10 17.23
CA GLU A 99 -5.24 20.82 18.64
C GLU A 99 -6.49 20.65 19.51
N GLY A 100 -7.69 20.82 18.95
CA GLY A 100 -8.96 20.61 19.66
C GLY A 100 -9.14 19.18 20.18
N PRO A 101 -10.04 18.91 21.12
CA PRO A 101 -10.17 17.59 21.77
C PRO A 101 -10.55 16.45 20.81
N GLU A 102 -11.20 16.76 19.69
CA GLU A 102 -11.60 15.79 18.66
C GLU A 102 -10.67 15.81 17.44
N ASP A 103 -9.89 16.87 17.26
CA ASP A 103 -9.02 17.05 16.10
C ASP A 103 -7.98 15.90 15.98
N TYR A 104 -7.52 15.64 14.77
CA TYR A 104 -6.43 14.70 14.50
C TYR A 104 -5.14 15.44 14.13
N THR A 105 -4.01 14.76 14.22
CA THR A 105 -2.72 15.27 13.75
C THR A 105 -2.53 15.05 12.25
N ASN A 106 -3.14 13.99 11.70
CA ASN A 106 -2.99 13.57 10.31
C ASN A 106 -4.36 13.21 9.70
N SER A 107 -4.64 13.72 8.50
CA SER A 107 -5.90 13.50 7.77
C SER A 107 -6.04 12.15 7.08
N SER A 108 -5.00 11.29 7.12
CA SER A 108 -5.06 9.94 6.56
C SER A 108 -5.44 8.92 7.63
N PRO A 109 -6.69 8.41 7.65
CA PRO A 109 -7.12 7.42 8.60
C PRO A 109 -6.71 6.00 8.18
N CYS A 110 -6.59 5.13 9.19
CA CYS A 110 -6.72 3.70 9.01
C CYS A 110 -8.20 3.31 9.15
N TYR A 111 -8.67 2.32 8.40
CA TYR A 111 -10.05 1.83 8.50
C TYR A 111 -10.08 0.51 9.25
N ASN A 112 -10.98 0.38 10.23
CA ASN A 112 -11.26 -0.86 10.90
C ASN A 112 -12.59 -1.42 10.39
N ALA A 113 -12.53 -2.42 9.51
CA ALA A 113 -13.73 -3.04 8.93
C ALA A 113 -14.62 -3.75 9.97
N ARG A 114 -14.10 -4.03 11.17
CA ARG A 114 -14.81 -4.79 12.22
C ARG A 114 -15.83 -3.93 12.97
N ASP A 115 -15.55 -2.63 13.12
CA ASP A 115 -16.47 -1.68 13.75
C ASP A 115 -16.95 -0.57 12.80
N GLY A 116 -16.45 -0.52 11.57
CA GLY A 116 -16.85 0.44 10.56
C GLY A 116 -16.29 1.85 10.81
N LEU A 117 -15.22 1.97 11.61
CA LEU A 117 -14.67 3.27 12.02
C LEU A 117 -13.35 3.59 11.33
N LEU A 118 -13.13 4.89 11.15
CA LEU A 118 -11.88 5.51 10.74
C LEU A 118 -11.10 5.93 11.97
N TYR A 119 -9.82 5.56 11.99
CA TYR A 119 -8.88 5.83 13.06
C TYR A 119 -7.79 6.78 12.56
N PHE A 120 -7.82 8.02 13.06
CA PHE A 120 -6.87 9.06 12.70
C PHE A 120 -5.80 9.21 13.77
N LEU A 121 -4.54 9.40 13.37
CA LEU A 121 -3.45 9.60 14.31
C LEU A 121 -3.67 10.88 15.14
N ARG A 122 -3.54 10.78 16.46
CA ARG A 122 -3.50 11.93 17.38
C ARG A 122 -2.35 11.79 18.35
N GLU A 123 -1.29 12.52 18.04
CA GLU A 123 -0.08 12.56 18.85
C GLU A 123 -0.34 13.10 20.27
N PRO A 124 0.45 12.66 21.27
CA PRO A 124 1.56 11.69 21.17
C PRO A 124 1.15 10.22 21.42
N ASP A 125 -0.12 9.96 21.74
CA ASP A 125 -0.52 8.71 22.40
C ASP A 125 -1.93 8.20 22.03
N GLY A 126 -2.46 8.48 20.84
CA GLY A 126 -3.76 7.88 20.50
C GLY A 126 -4.25 8.00 19.07
N LEU A 127 -5.45 7.46 18.87
CA LEU A 127 -6.20 7.46 17.62
C LEU A 127 -7.60 8.07 17.86
N GLN A 128 -7.96 9.08 17.07
CA GLN A 128 -9.32 9.62 17.05
C GLN A 128 -10.21 8.77 16.17
N LYS A 129 -11.39 8.44 16.64
CA LYS A 129 -12.33 7.57 15.94
C LYS A 129 -13.48 8.38 15.36
N TYR A 130 -13.77 8.17 14.10
CA TYR A 130 -14.93 8.72 13.42
C TYR A 130 -15.63 7.64 12.61
N ASP A 131 -16.94 7.72 12.46
CA ASP A 131 -17.62 6.92 11.44
C ASP A 131 -17.54 7.58 10.05
N LEU A 132 -18.04 6.87 9.04
CA LEU A 132 -18.07 7.34 7.65
C LEU A 132 -19.01 8.54 7.43
N GLN A 133 -19.83 8.91 8.42
CA GLN A 133 -20.68 10.11 8.39
C GLN A 133 -20.06 11.28 9.18
N GLY A 134 -18.80 11.14 9.62
CA GLY A 134 -18.05 12.18 10.30
C GLY A 134 -18.45 12.39 11.76
N ARG A 135 -19.23 11.49 12.37
CA ARG A 135 -19.56 11.57 13.80
C ARG A 135 -18.40 11.03 14.63
N TYR A 136 -17.99 11.80 15.64
CA TYR A 136 -16.92 11.41 16.55
C TYR A 136 -17.34 10.26 17.46
N GLN A 137 -16.49 9.25 17.59
CA GLN A 137 -16.72 8.00 18.34
C GLN A 137 -15.73 7.83 19.50
N GLY A 138 -15.06 8.92 19.90
CA GLY A 138 -14.10 8.94 21.00
C GLY A 138 -12.66 8.67 20.57
N ARG A 139 -11.78 8.61 21.56
CA ARG A 139 -10.34 8.43 21.39
C ARG A 139 -9.89 7.08 21.94
N LEU A 140 -9.10 6.34 21.17
CA LEU A 140 -8.33 5.20 21.66
C LEU A 140 -6.96 5.69 22.11
N ARG A 141 -6.56 5.42 23.35
CA ARG A 141 -5.21 5.73 23.84
C ARG A 141 -4.29 4.55 23.61
N LEU A 142 -3.10 4.82 23.09
CA LEU A 142 -2.03 3.86 22.87
C LEU A 142 -0.81 4.33 23.66
N PRO A 143 -0.31 3.57 24.65
CA PRO A 143 0.89 3.92 25.39
C PRO A 143 2.13 3.69 24.53
N THR A 144 2.36 4.60 23.59
CA THR A 144 3.46 4.59 22.62
C THR A 144 4.57 5.54 23.04
N ARG A 145 5.82 5.23 22.69
CA ARG A 145 6.92 6.20 22.70
C ARG A 145 6.89 6.98 21.39
N PHE A 146 7.23 8.27 21.41
CA PHE A 146 7.38 9.05 20.19
C PHE A 146 8.65 8.63 19.42
N PRO A 147 8.64 8.56 18.08
CA PRO A 147 7.50 8.80 17.18
C PRO A 147 6.45 7.69 17.26
N MET A 148 5.17 8.01 17.02
CA MET A 148 4.11 7.02 16.96
C MET A 148 4.18 6.19 15.67
N PRO A 149 3.68 4.93 15.66
CA PRO A 149 3.41 4.22 14.42
C PRO A 149 2.46 5.02 13.50
N VAL A 150 2.65 4.89 12.19
CA VAL A 150 1.99 5.74 11.16
C VAL A 150 0.86 5.03 10.42
N GLN A 151 0.84 3.70 10.44
CA GLN A 151 -0.21 2.87 9.83
C GLN A 151 -0.60 1.77 10.82
N TYR A 152 -1.90 1.54 10.95
CA TYR A 152 -2.47 0.56 11.87
C TYR A 152 -3.32 -0.45 11.12
N VAL A 153 -3.21 -1.69 11.55
CA VAL A 153 -4.07 -2.81 11.14
C VAL A 153 -4.82 -3.34 12.37
N PHE A 154 -6.02 -3.84 12.15
CA PHE A 154 -6.95 -4.27 13.19
C PHE A 154 -7.36 -5.72 12.96
N THR A 155 -7.30 -6.54 14.01
CA THR A 155 -7.82 -7.91 14.03
C THR A 155 -8.76 -8.13 15.21
N ASP A 156 -9.21 -9.37 15.39
CA ASP A 156 -10.00 -9.83 16.54
C ASP A 156 -9.32 -9.59 17.88
N SER A 157 -8.00 -9.73 17.91
CA SER A 157 -7.23 -9.78 19.15
C SER A 157 -6.16 -8.71 19.25
N LEU A 158 -5.82 -8.03 18.14
CA LEU A 158 -4.71 -7.09 18.11
C LEU A 158 -5.00 -5.85 17.28
N ILE A 159 -4.38 -4.75 17.70
CA ILE A 159 -4.10 -3.58 16.88
C ILE A 159 -2.59 -3.56 16.67
N VAL A 160 -2.13 -3.54 15.42
CA VAL A 160 -0.69 -3.50 15.12
C VAL A 160 -0.37 -2.21 14.38
N GLY A 161 0.47 -1.40 15.01
CA GLY A 161 0.96 -0.15 14.46
C GLY A 161 2.36 -0.34 13.88
N ARG A 162 2.58 0.11 12.65
CA ARG A 162 3.86 0.05 11.96
C ARG A 162 4.54 1.42 11.91
N PHE A 163 5.83 1.47 12.23
CA PHE A 163 6.65 2.69 12.10
C PHE A 163 7.06 2.91 10.67
N ASN A 164 7.15 4.16 10.21
CA ASN A 164 7.84 4.46 8.95
C ASN A 164 9.32 4.06 9.04
N ASN A 165 9.95 3.79 7.91
CA ASN A 165 11.38 3.44 7.86
C ASN A 165 12.19 4.46 7.07
N ARG A 166 11.75 5.73 7.10
CA ARG A 166 12.44 6.82 6.38
C ARG A 166 13.90 6.95 6.82
N TRP A 167 14.19 6.55 8.07
CA TRP A 167 15.53 6.36 8.63
C TRP A 167 15.54 5.14 9.56
N PRO A 168 15.98 3.96 9.10
CA PRO A 168 16.11 2.77 9.93
C PRO A 168 17.12 3.03 11.05
N ALA A 169 16.62 3.42 12.23
CA ALA A 169 17.41 3.63 13.43
C ALA A 169 17.26 2.48 14.44
N THR A 170 16.28 1.62 14.20
CA THR A 170 15.93 0.47 15.02
C THR A 170 15.38 -0.63 14.14
N ASP A 171 15.62 -1.87 14.55
CA ASP A 171 15.00 -3.09 14.04
C ASP A 171 13.57 -3.31 14.59
N CYS A 172 13.10 -2.48 15.53
CA CYS A 172 11.70 -2.48 15.96
C CYS A 172 10.82 -1.85 14.89
N VAL A 173 10.15 -2.68 14.10
CA VAL A 173 9.34 -2.24 12.94
C VAL A 173 7.87 -2.00 13.27
N MET A 174 7.36 -2.65 14.32
CA MET A 174 5.95 -2.54 14.71
C MET A 174 5.76 -2.63 16.23
N LEU A 175 4.62 -2.13 16.69
CA LEU A 175 4.11 -2.33 18.04
C LEU A 175 2.75 -3.00 17.96
N SER A 176 2.45 -3.88 18.91
CA SER A 176 1.14 -4.51 19.06
C SER A 176 0.44 -4.05 20.33
N PHE A 177 -0.89 -3.96 20.23
CA PHE A 177 -1.78 -3.54 21.31
C PHE A 177 -3.00 -4.46 21.34
N THR A 178 -3.68 -4.54 22.49
CA THR A 178 -5.02 -5.11 22.57
C THR A 178 -6.02 -4.19 21.85
N PRO A 179 -7.23 -4.66 21.50
CA PRO A 179 -8.29 -3.81 20.93
C PRO A 179 -8.66 -2.61 21.82
N GLU A 180 -8.45 -2.72 23.13
CA GLU A 180 -8.65 -1.66 24.13
C GLU A 180 -7.47 -0.69 24.23
N GLY A 181 -6.40 -0.90 23.45
CA GLY A 181 -5.23 -0.02 23.37
C GLY A 181 -4.14 -0.30 24.40
N GLN A 182 -4.18 -1.44 25.10
CA GLN A 182 -3.10 -1.82 26.02
C GLN A 182 -1.90 -2.34 25.23
N PHE A 183 -0.68 -1.90 25.56
CA PHE A 183 0.54 -2.39 24.91
C PHE A 183 0.71 -3.89 25.16
N VAL A 184 1.01 -4.64 24.10
CA VAL A 184 1.25 -6.09 24.13
C VAL A 184 2.73 -6.36 23.92
N ASP A 185 3.29 -5.96 22.76
CA ASP A 185 4.67 -6.30 22.41
C ASP A 185 5.31 -5.35 21.38
N SER A 186 6.63 -5.37 21.33
CA SER A 186 7.46 -4.75 20.27
C SER A 186 7.92 -5.83 19.30
N ILE A 187 7.69 -5.60 18.01
CA ILE A 187 7.97 -6.59 16.96
C ILE A 187 9.20 -6.14 16.19
N PHE A 188 10.18 -7.05 16.08
CA PHE A 188 11.48 -6.78 15.51
C PHE A 188 11.67 -7.48 14.17
N ASP A 189 12.24 -6.78 13.20
CA ASP A 189 12.81 -7.33 11.97
C ASP A 189 14.32 -7.01 11.94
N PRO A 190 15.19 -7.98 12.27
CA PRO A 190 16.63 -7.79 12.23
C PRO A 190 17.16 -7.40 10.85
N MET A 191 16.43 -7.74 9.77
CA MET A 191 16.81 -7.35 8.42
C MET A 191 16.56 -5.89 8.14
N ALA A 192 15.71 -5.18 8.88
CA ALA A 192 15.33 -3.80 8.61
C ALA A 192 16.53 -2.82 8.58
N LEU A 193 17.63 -3.15 9.27
CA LEU A 193 18.84 -2.34 9.34
C LEU A 193 19.96 -2.78 8.40
N VAL A 194 19.88 -3.99 7.83
CA VAL A 194 20.97 -4.55 7.02
C VAL A 194 21.14 -3.74 5.74
N GLY A 195 22.40 -3.46 5.40
CA GLY A 195 22.78 -2.68 4.22
C GLY A 195 22.84 -1.17 4.45
N TYR A 196 22.19 -0.63 5.49
CA TYR A 196 22.21 0.81 5.76
C TYR A 196 23.46 1.27 6.53
N PRO A 197 24.07 2.40 6.15
CA PRO A 197 25.16 2.98 6.93
C PRO A 197 24.64 3.54 8.27
N PRO A 198 25.47 3.60 9.32
CA PRO A 198 25.11 4.27 10.56
C PRO A 198 24.74 5.73 10.31
N LEU A 199 23.63 6.18 10.89
CA LEU A 199 23.10 7.54 10.69
C LEU A 199 24.09 8.59 11.22
N ALA A 200 24.63 9.41 10.31
CA ALA A 200 25.35 10.63 10.65
C ALA A 200 25.01 11.75 9.66
N GLY A 201 24.14 12.68 10.08
CA GLY A 201 24.02 14.00 9.45
C GLY A 201 22.77 14.25 8.59
N THR A 202 22.53 15.54 8.36
CA THR A 202 21.43 16.12 7.59
C THR A 202 21.63 15.95 6.09
N GLY A 203 20.58 15.56 5.35
CA GLY A 203 20.62 15.40 3.90
C GLY A 203 19.32 15.82 3.22
N TYR A 204 19.40 16.10 1.93
CA TYR A 204 18.24 16.32 1.06
C TYR A 204 17.77 14.98 0.50
N THR A 205 16.47 14.83 0.27
CA THR A 205 15.86 13.61 -0.27
C THR A 205 15.46 13.83 -1.73
N ASN A 206 16.02 13.07 -2.66
CA ASN A 206 15.43 12.92 -4.00
C ASN A 206 14.50 11.71 -3.99
N LEU A 207 13.33 11.83 -4.62
CA LEU A 207 12.32 10.77 -4.68
C LEU A 207 12.34 10.10 -6.04
N LYS A 208 12.37 8.77 -6.05
CA LYS A 208 12.20 7.95 -7.25
C LYS A 208 10.97 7.06 -7.07
N PRO A 209 9.88 7.27 -7.83
CA PRO A 209 8.74 6.37 -7.81
C PRO A 209 9.11 5.03 -8.43
N LEU A 210 8.46 3.96 -7.98
CA LEU A 210 8.56 2.62 -8.53
C LEU A 210 7.16 2.05 -8.76
N ALA A 211 7.07 1.03 -9.61
CA ALA A 211 5.82 0.30 -9.82
C ALA A 211 5.26 -0.26 -8.50
N GLY A 212 3.93 -0.29 -8.38
CA GLY A 212 3.23 -0.69 -7.15
C GLY A 212 3.12 0.38 -6.08
N GLY A 213 3.40 1.65 -6.40
CA GLY A 213 3.28 2.77 -5.45
C GLY A 213 4.40 2.84 -4.40
N SER A 214 5.44 2.02 -4.58
CA SER A 214 6.69 2.12 -3.84
C SER A 214 7.48 3.36 -4.25
N MET A 215 8.34 3.81 -3.34
CA MET A 215 9.16 5.00 -3.57
C MET A 215 10.50 4.86 -2.84
N LEU A 216 11.57 5.14 -3.58
CA LEU A 216 12.91 5.25 -3.02
C LEU A 216 13.27 6.70 -2.76
N ALA A 217 13.97 6.92 -1.65
CA ALA A 217 14.67 8.14 -1.33
C ALA A 217 16.16 7.95 -1.62
N LEU A 218 16.77 8.84 -2.41
CA LEU A 218 18.22 9.01 -2.39
C LEU A 218 18.53 10.02 -1.29
N THR A 219 19.33 9.60 -0.32
CA THR A 219 19.69 10.39 0.85
C THR A 219 21.20 10.46 0.99
N THR A 220 21.75 11.66 1.18
CA THR A 220 23.17 11.88 1.48
C THR A 220 23.42 11.86 2.99
N PHE A 221 24.28 10.96 3.47
CA PHE A 221 24.70 10.84 4.87
C PHE A 221 26.21 11.05 4.97
N GLY A 222 26.66 12.05 5.75
CA GLY A 222 28.10 12.25 6.00
C GLY A 222 28.97 12.37 4.73
N GLY A 223 28.40 12.79 3.59
CA GLY A 223 29.07 12.88 2.30
C GLY A 223 28.98 11.63 1.41
N SER A 224 28.19 10.61 1.78
CA SER A 224 27.91 9.41 0.98
C SER A 224 26.42 9.29 0.68
N ASP A 225 26.09 9.02 -0.58
CA ASP A 225 24.69 8.83 -1.00
C ASP A 225 24.27 7.37 -0.82
N ALA A 226 23.05 7.16 -0.32
CA ALA A 226 22.43 5.86 -0.17
C ALA A 226 20.96 5.93 -0.59
N TRP A 227 20.51 4.91 -1.32
CA TRP A 227 19.09 4.71 -1.54
C TRP A 227 18.45 4.04 -0.33
N ASN A 228 17.24 4.46 0.04
CA ASN A 228 16.44 3.82 1.07
C ASN A 228 14.95 3.84 0.70
N SER A 229 14.17 2.89 1.20
CA SER A 229 12.72 2.99 1.09
C SER A 229 12.18 3.97 2.13
N ILE A 230 11.11 4.67 1.77
CA ILE A 230 10.50 5.71 2.60
C ILE A 230 9.32 5.15 3.37
N ARG A 231 8.62 4.17 2.78
CA ARG A 231 7.42 3.60 3.39
C ARG A 231 7.82 2.84 4.63
N GLY A 232 8.73 1.87 4.54
CA GLY A 232 9.21 0.96 5.60
C GLY A 232 8.49 -0.39 5.65
N GLY A 233 8.01 -0.83 4.50
CA GLY A 233 7.17 -2.00 4.31
C GLY A 233 5.66 -1.70 4.35
N GLU A 234 4.87 -2.74 4.27
CA GLU A 234 3.41 -2.70 4.32
C GLU A 234 2.91 -3.60 5.44
N VAL A 235 1.89 -3.13 6.16
CA VAL A 235 1.15 -3.92 7.13
C VAL A 235 -0.32 -3.96 6.73
N TYR A 236 -0.91 -5.14 6.72
CA TYR A 236 -2.31 -5.35 6.34
C TYR A 236 -2.88 -6.58 7.02
N GLU A 237 -4.20 -6.74 6.95
CA GLU A 237 -4.93 -7.89 7.47
C GLU A 237 -5.38 -8.74 6.30
N CYS A 238 -5.23 -10.05 6.43
CA CYS A 238 -5.81 -11.02 5.51
C CYS A 238 -6.18 -12.30 6.28
N GLY A 239 -7.43 -12.75 6.16
CA GLY A 239 -7.90 -13.99 6.78
C GLY A 239 -7.85 -14.01 8.31
N GLY A 240 -8.01 -12.86 8.96
CA GLY A 240 -7.88 -12.64 10.40
C GLY A 240 -6.44 -12.52 10.89
N GLN A 241 -5.45 -12.51 9.99
CA GLN A 241 -4.03 -12.50 10.33
C GLN A 241 -3.38 -11.17 9.98
N VAL A 242 -2.44 -10.72 10.82
CA VAL A 242 -1.60 -9.57 10.49
C VAL A 242 -0.45 -10.00 9.60
N LYS A 243 -0.34 -9.37 8.43
CA LYS A 243 0.70 -9.59 7.43
C LYS A 243 1.66 -8.40 7.41
N TYR A 244 2.93 -8.69 7.18
CA TYR A 244 4.01 -7.70 7.07
C TYR A 244 4.91 -8.03 5.88
N HIS A 245 5.02 -7.10 4.94
CA HIS A 245 5.97 -7.15 3.84
C HIS A 245 6.99 -6.04 4.01
N ALA A 246 8.23 -6.38 4.36
CA ALA A 246 9.30 -5.40 4.48
C ALA A 246 9.75 -4.91 3.10
N ASP A 247 10.22 -3.66 3.02
CA ASP A 247 10.86 -3.18 1.79
C ASP A 247 12.07 -4.04 1.43
N PHE A 248 12.33 -4.21 0.13
CA PHE A 248 13.41 -5.06 -0.38
C PHE A 248 13.37 -6.52 0.10
N SER A 249 12.23 -6.97 0.63
CA SER A 249 12.02 -8.37 0.96
C SER A 249 11.29 -9.07 -0.18
N ASP A 250 11.70 -10.30 -0.44
CA ASP A 250 10.98 -11.24 -1.29
C ASP A 250 9.98 -12.08 -0.48
N THR A 251 9.72 -11.73 0.78
CA THR A 251 8.92 -12.54 1.70
C THR A 251 7.88 -11.69 2.43
N VAL A 252 6.62 -12.11 2.35
CA VAL A 252 5.55 -11.64 3.24
C VAL A 252 5.56 -12.53 4.49
N HIS A 253 5.53 -11.89 5.65
CA HIS A 253 5.50 -12.55 6.95
C HIS A 253 4.11 -12.44 7.57
N VAL A 254 3.70 -13.47 8.30
CA VAL A 254 2.57 -13.41 9.23
C VAL A 254 3.09 -13.15 10.64
N LEU A 255 2.43 -12.26 11.37
CA LEU A 255 2.69 -12.05 12.79
C LEU A 255 1.92 -13.08 13.62
N LYS A 256 2.65 -13.85 14.43
CA LYS A 256 2.09 -14.83 15.36
C LYS A 256 2.92 -14.84 16.65
N ASP A 257 2.25 -14.78 17.80
CA ASP A 257 2.90 -14.87 19.11
C ASP A 257 4.08 -13.90 19.29
N GLY A 258 3.97 -12.68 18.76
CA GLY A 258 5.03 -11.64 18.83
C GLY A 258 6.15 -11.79 17.79
N HIS A 259 6.11 -12.83 16.96
CA HIS A 259 7.16 -13.16 16.00
C HIS A 259 6.67 -13.17 14.55
N LEU A 260 7.59 -12.89 13.63
CA LEU A 260 7.35 -12.89 12.19
C LEU A 260 7.72 -14.25 11.59
N TYR A 261 6.77 -14.88 10.91
CA TYR A 261 6.98 -16.15 10.22
C TYR A 261 6.72 -15.99 8.72
N PRO A 262 7.55 -16.55 7.82
CA PRO A 262 7.28 -16.53 6.39
C PRO A 262 5.90 -17.11 6.06
N SER A 263 5.15 -16.42 5.21
CA SER A 263 3.81 -16.84 4.75
C SER A 263 3.71 -16.87 3.24
N ILE A 264 4.35 -15.93 2.53
CA ILE A 264 4.48 -15.93 1.07
C ILE A 264 5.95 -15.66 0.73
N VAL A 265 6.54 -16.49 -0.11
CA VAL A 265 7.91 -16.29 -0.63
C VAL A 265 7.86 -16.14 -2.15
N PHE A 266 8.32 -15.00 -2.64
CA PHE A 266 8.54 -14.72 -4.05
C PHE A 266 9.90 -15.26 -4.46
N HIS A 267 9.93 -16.49 -4.98
CA HIS A 267 11.16 -17.15 -5.38
C HIS A 267 11.75 -16.50 -6.64
N THR A 268 12.73 -15.63 -6.45
CA THR A 268 13.44 -14.89 -7.51
C THR A 268 14.74 -15.56 -7.96
N GLY A 269 15.13 -16.67 -7.31
CA GLY A 269 16.29 -17.50 -7.63
C GLY A 269 17.58 -16.72 -7.80
N SER A 270 18.22 -16.85 -8.97
CA SER A 270 19.48 -16.15 -9.30
C SER A 270 19.38 -14.62 -9.26
N ARG A 271 18.16 -14.08 -9.35
CA ARG A 271 17.85 -12.64 -9.33
C ARG A 271 17.51 -12.11 -7.92
N HIS A 272 17.68 -12.92 -6.88
CA HIS A 272 17.46 -12.50 -5.49
C HIS A 272 18.22 -11.22 -5.14
N PHE A 273 17.50 -10.25 -4.56
CA PHE A 273 18.06 -8.99 -4.09
C PHE A 273 18.57 -9.14 -2.65
N PRO A 274 19.89 -9.12 -2.42
CA PRO A 274 20.43 -9.32 -1.08
C PRO A 274 20.27 -8.06 -0.22
N PRO A 275 20.02 -8.18 1.10
CA PRO A 275 19.87 -7.03 2.00
C PRO A 275 21.05 -6.06 2.00
N GLU A 276 22.27 -6.53 1.76
CA GLU A 276 23.49 -5.70 1.69
C GLU A 276 23.48 -4.71 0.51
N GLY A 277 22.62 -4.94 -0.49
CA GLY A 277 22.48 -4.09 -1.67
C GLY A 277 21.58 -2.87 -1.48
N ARG A 278 20.79 -2.80 -0.40
CA ARG A 278 19.71 -1.81 -0.23
C ARG A 278 20.16 -0.35 -0.31
N ALA A 279 21.37 -0.07 0.16
CA ALA A 279 21.96 1.27 0.14
C ALA A 279 22.99 1.49 -0.99
N ARG A 280 23.18 0.53 -1.89
CA ARG A 280 24.26 0.54 -2.89
C ARG A 280 23.69 0.47 -4.31
N ALA A 281 24.02 1.45 -5.14
CA ALA A 281 23.48 1.54 -6.50
C ALA A 281 24.19 0.62 -7.52
N GLU A 282 25.38 0.12 -7.21
CA GLU A 282 26.19 -0.68 -8.14
C GLU A 282 26.15 -2.17 -7.81
N GLY A 283 26.16 -3.02 -8.86
CA GLY A 283 26.25 -4.48 -8.72
C GLY A 283 24.92 -5.21 -8.55
N TYR A 284 23.78 -4.52 -8.72
CA TYR A 284 22.43 -5.09 -8.51
C TYR A 284 21.49 -4.91 -9.71
N SER A 285 22.02 -4.65 -10.91
CA SER A 285 21.20 -4.39 -12.10
C SER A 285 20.41 -5.60 -12.60
N ASP A 286 20.86 -6.82 -12.30
CA ASP A 286 20.16 -8.07 -12.62
C ASP A 286 19.14 -8.49 -11.54
N LYS A 287 19.10 -7.79 -10.40
CA LYS A 287 18.29 -8.19 -9.24
C LYS A 287 16.87 -7.66 -9.32
N VAL A 288 15.96 -8.44 -8.75
CA VAL A 288 14.51 -8.19 -8.72
C VAL A 288 14.05 -7.91 -7.31
N VAL A 289 13.30 -6.83 -7.14
CA VAL A 289 12.69 -6.41 -5.87
C VAL A 289 11.18 -6.45 -5.99
N ILE A 290 10.50 -7.00 -5.00
CA ILE A 290 9.03 -6.93 -4.89
C ILE A 290 8.66 -5.55 -4.34
N THR A 291 7.89 -4.78 -5.09
CA THR A 291 7.63 -3.35 -4.84
C THR A 291 6.17 -3.03 -4.50
N GLY A 292 5.30 -4.03 -4.42
CA GLY A 292 3.96 -3.87 -3.89
C GLY A 292 3.26 -5.22 -3.85
N VAL A 293 2.48 -5.49 -2.80
CA VAL A 293 1.77 -6.76 -2.63
C VAL A 293 0.34 -6.48 -2.18
N LYS A 294 -0.63 -7.11 -2.82
CA LYS A 294 -2.01 -7.18 -2.35
C LYS A 294 -2.43 -8.64 -2.28
N GLU A 295 -2.85 -9.06 -1.10
CA GLU A 295 -3.29 -10.42 -0.79
C GLU A 295 -4.80 -10.40 -0.52
N SER A 296 -5.51 -11.35 -1.13
CA SER A 296 -6.86 -11.78 -0.75
C SER A 296 -6.85 -13.31 -0.57
N PRO A 297 -7.90 -13.90 0.01
CA PRO A 297 -8.02 -15.37 0.10
C PRO A 297 -7.94 -16.07 -1.28
N GLU A 298 -8.40 -15.41 -2.34
CA GLU A 298 -8.50 -15.96 -3.69
C GLU A 298 -7.24 -15.74 -4.51
N ARG A 299 -6.55 -14.62 -4.29
CA ARG A 299 -5.49 -14.15 -5.19
C ARG A 299 -4.44 -13.31 -4.48
N ILE A 300 -3.20 -13.41 -4.96
CA ILE A 300 -2.10 -12.49 -4.63
C ILE A 300 -1.72 -11.75 -5.90
N THR A 301 -1.75 -10.42 -5.85
CA THR A 301 -1.22 -9.56 -6.91
C THR A 301 0.00 -8.81 -6.42
N PHE A 302 0.98 -8.62 -7.28
CA PHE A 302 2.23 -7.98 -6.87
C PHE A 302 2.91 -7.26 -8.03
N PHE A 303 3.70 -6.25 -7.68
CA PHE A 303 4.65 -5.63 -8.59
C PHE A 303 6.05 -6.10 -8.25
N CYS A 304 6.88 -6.31 -9.27
CA CYS A 304 8.31 -6.47 -9.07
C CYS A 304 9.10 -5.66 -10.09
N THR A 305 10.26 -5.17 -9.67
CA THR A 305 11.12 -4.30 -10.46
C THR A 305 12.51 -4.89 -10.55
N ARG A 306 13.03 -5.03 -11.78
CA ARG A 306 14.44 -5.35 -12.05
C ARG A 306 15.22 -4.06 -12.22
N ASN A 307 16.49 -4.06 -11.80
CA ASN A 307 17.38 -2.89 -11.96
C ASN A 307 16.83 -1.63 -11.25
N ILE A 308 16.38 -1.79 -10.00
CA ILE A 308 15.68 -0.75 -9.23
C ILE A 308 16.42 0.60 -9.16
N TYR A 309 17.75 0.60 -9.27
CA TYR A 309 18.59 1.81 -9.26
C TYR A 309 18.90 2.40 -10.64
N GLY A 310 18.67 1.65 -11.73
CA GLY A 310 18.93 2.12 -13.09
C GLY A 310 17.99 3.26 -13.51
N GLU A 311 18.37 4.02 -14.54
CA GLU A 311 17.58 5.15 -15.04
C GLU A 311 16.17 4.71 -15.50
N GLU A 312 16.10 3.57 -16.20
CA GLU A 312 14.87 2.94 -16.67
C GLU A 312 14.81 1.50 -16.11
N PRO A 313 14.24 1.29 -14.91
CA PRO A 313 14.02 -0.04 -14.36
C PRO A 313 12.97 -0.83 -15.17
N ASP A 314 13.12 -2.15 -15.27
CA ASP A 314 12.08 -2.99 -15.85
C ASP A 314 11.03 -3.31 -14.79
N HIS A 315 9.77 -3.01 -15.06
CA HIS A 315 8.67 -3.29 -14.16
C HIS A 315 7.81 -4.44 -14.68
N TYR A 316 7.35 -5.29 -13.77
CA TYR A 316 6.47 -6.41 -14.05
C TYR A 316 5.32 -6.43 -13.05
N PHE A 317 4.18 -6.91 -13.51
CA PHE A 317 3.02 -7.18 -12.67
C PHE A 317 2.71 -8.67 -12.69
N GLY A 318 2.35 -9.22 -11.53
CA GLY A 318 2.03 -10.62 -11.35
C GLY A 318 0.67 -10.84 -10.70
N ILE A 319 -0.03 -11.87 -11.19
CA ILE A 319 -1.30 -12.37 -10.67
C ILE A 319 -1.11 -13.84 -10.32
N TYR A 320 -1.21 -14.16 -9.03
CA TYR A 320 -1.17 -15.52 -8.51
C TYR A 320 -2.54 -15.94 -7.99
N GLU A 321 -3.11 -16.97 -8.59
CA GLU A 321 -4.40 -17.54 -8.16
C GLU A 321 -4.16 -18.58 -7.07
N CYS A 322 -4.60 -18.30 -5.84
CA CYS A 322 -4.30 -19.11 -4.65
C CYS A 322 -4.87 -20.53 -4.75
N HIS A 323 -6.02 -20.69 -5.40
CA HIS A 323 -6.71 -21.98 -5.54
C HIS A 323 -6.02 -22.92 -6.53
N SER A 324 -5.56 -22.41 -7.67
CA SER A 324 -4.94 -23.23 -8.72
C SER A 324 -3.41 -23.26 -8.64
N GLY A 325 -2.81 -22.33 -7.88
CA GLY A 325 -1.38 -22.11 -7.85
C GLY A 325 -0.82 -21.54 -9.15
N THR A 326 -1.68 -20.96 -10.00
CA THR A 326 -1.28 -20.43 -11.31
C THR A 326 -0.73 -19.02 -11.16
N LEU A 327 0.48 -18.79 -11.68
CA LEU A 327 1.10 -17.48 -11.79
C LEU A 327 1.09 -17.00 -13.24
N ARG A 328 0.57 -15.80 -13.46
CA ARG A 328 0.69 -15.04 -14.71
C ARG A 328 1.49 -13.78 -14.44
N MET A 329 2.39 -13.41 -15.36
CA MET A 329 3.19 -12.19 -15.26
C MET A 329 3.35 -11.54 -16.63
N ALA A 330 3.33 -10.21 -16.66
CA ALA A 330 3.62 -9.42 -17.86
C ALA A 330 4.50 -8.21 -17.51
N PRO A 331 5.25 -7.66 -18.49
CA PRO A 331 5.80 -6.31 -18.37
C PRO A 331 4.68 -5.29 -18.12
N THR A 332 5.00 -4.21 -17.41
CA THR A 332 4.06 -3.11 -17.18
C THR A 332 4.81 -1.80 -17.17
N ASP A 333 4.16 -0.73 -17.62
CA ASP A 333 4.61 0.65 -17.40
C ASP A 333 3.94 1.28 -16.15
N GLY A 334 3.21 0.48 -15.38
CA GLY A 334 2.36 0.92 -14.28
C GLY A 334 0.89 1.07 -14.65
N THR A 335 0.52 0.87 -15.92
CA THR A 335 -0.86 0.95 -16.40
C THR A 335 -1.41 -0.39 -16.89
N PHE A 336 -2.73 -0.49 -16.97
CA PHE A 336 -3.47 -1.64 -17.52
C PHE A 336 -4.47 -1.14 -18.56
N ARG A 337 -4.53 -1.78 -19.73
CA ARG A 337 -5.59 -1.48 -20.69
C ARG A 337 -6.96 -1.79 -20.08
N ASP A 338 -7.88 -0.83 -20.17
CA ASP A 338 -9.28 -1.05 -19.86
C ASP A 338 -9.99 -1.72 -21.04
N ASP A 339 -10.03 -3.05 -21.01
CA ASP A 339 -10.78 -3.88 -21.95
C ASP A 339 -12.23 -4.16 -21.49
N ILE A 340 -12.66 -3.61 -20.35
CA ILE A 340 -14.01 -3.77 -19.81
C ILE A 340 -14.90 -2.63 -20.27
N ALA A 341 -14.52 -1.39 -19.95
CA ALA A 341 -15.30 -0.20 -20.28
C ALA A 341 -14.74 0.56 -21.49
N GLY A 342 -13.50 0.25 -21.93
CA GLY A 342 -12.88 0.90 -23.08
C GLY A 342 -12.49 2.35 -22.84
N PHE A 343 -12.18 2.70 -21.59
CA PHE A 343 -11.66 4.02 -21.21
C PHE A 343 -10.12 4.08 -21.31
N MET A 344 -9.53 5.17 -20.79
CA MET A 344 -8.08 5.33 -20.72
C MET A 344 -7.40 4.21 -19.91
N PRO A 345 -6.12 3.90 -20.18
CA PRO A 345 -5.35 2.96 -19.39
C PRO A 345 -5.41 3.25 -17.88
N TYR A 346 -5.72 2.23 -17.09
CA TYR A 346 -5.84 2.31 -15.65
C TYR A 346 -4.46 2.33 -14.98
N GLU A 347 -4.12 3.45 -14.36
CA GLU A 347 -2.89 3.63 -13.58
C GLU A 347 -3.16 3.55 -12.07
N THR A 348 -4.25 4.16 -11.62
CA THR A 348 -4.58 4.36 -10.19
C THR A 348 -6.09 4.46 -10.01
N SER A 349 -6.57 4.30 -8.78
CA SER A 349 -8.00 4.39 -8.44
C SER A 349 -8.56 5.83 -8.49
N LEU A 350 -7.75 6.82 -8.87
CA LEU A 350 -8.14 8.23 -8.96
C LEU A 350 -7.59 8.85 -10.25
N ILE A 351 -8.46 9.48 -11.04
CA ILE A 351 -8.12 10.13 -12.29
C ILE A 351 -8.47 11.61 -12.18
N GLU A 352 -7.49 12.49 -12.37
CA GLU A 352 -7.70 13.94 -12.39
C GLU A 352 -8.68 14.33 -13.50
N ALA A 353 -9.62 15.24 -13.21
CA ALA A 353 -10.72 15.56 -14.12
C ALA A 353 -10.25 16.08 -15.48
N TYR A 354 -9.20 16.92 -15.51
CA TYR A 354 -8.61 17.40 -16.76
C TYR A 354 -8.06 16.29 -17.67
N LYS A 355 -7.63 15.14 -17.12
CA LYS A 355 -7.21 13.98 -17.93
C LYS A 355 -8.40 13.31 -18.58
N VAL A 356 -9.53 13.25 -17.88
CA VAL A 356 -10.80 12.70 -18.39
C VAL A 356 -11.33 13.54 -19.54
N THR A 357 -11.37 14.86 -19.38
CA THR A 357 -11.86 15.76 -20.43
C THR A 357 -10.97 15.72 -21.66
N ALA A 358 -9.65 15.78 -21.50
CA ALA A 358 -8.71 15.68 -22.61
C ALA A 358 -8.87 14.37 -23.41
N TRP A 359 -9.04 13.24 -22.71
CA TRP A 359 -9.26 11.95 -23.38
C TRP A 359 -10.58 11.92 -24.15
N LEU A 360 -11.68 12.44 -23.58
CA LEU A 360 -12.99 12.49 -24.25
C LEU A 360 -12.99 13.37 -25.50
N GLU A 361 -12.19 14.45 -25.52
CA GLU A 361 -12.02 15.29 -26.71
C GLU A 361 -11.32 14.55 -27.86
N GLU A 362 -10.35 13.70 -27.54
CA GLU A 362 -9.64 12.86 -28.51
C GLU A 362 -10.46 11.64 -28.98
N HIS A 363 -11.47 11.22 -28.20
CA HIS A 363 -12.28 10.02 -28.42
C HIS A 363 -13.79 10.34 -28.44
N PRO A 364 -14.30 11.11 -29.42
CA PRO A 364 -15.70 11.55 -29.45
C PRO A 364 -16.71 10.39 -29.54
N GLU A 365 -16.31 9.22 -30.03
CA GLU A 365 -17.11 7.99 -30.04
C GLU A 365 -17.46 7.48 -28.65
N ALA A 366 -16.66 7.82 -27.63
CA ALA A 366 -16.92 7.47 -26.23
C ALA A 366 -18.24 8.05 -25.71
N GLY A 367 -18.75 9.13 -26.32
CA GLY A 367 -20.07 9.70 -26.03
C GLY A 367 -21.25 8.74 -26.27
N GLN A 368 -21.04 7.65 -27.00
CA GLN A 368 -22.04 6.60 -27.25
C GLN A 368 -21.88 5.40 -26.31
N ASN A 369 -20.81 5.34 -25.52
CA ASN A 369 -20.52 4.23 -24.61
C ASN A 369 -21.28 4.40 -23.28
N PRO A 370 -22.25 3.52 -22.95
CA PRO A 370 -23.02 3.63 -21.72
C PRO A 370 -22.17 3.53 -20.44
N ALA A 371 -21.05 2.80 -20.47
CA ALA A 371 -20.15 2.66 -19.32
C ALA A 371 -19.45 3.99 -18.96
N LEU A 372 -19.29 4.89 -19.95
CA LEU A 372 -18.63 6.18 -19.80
C LEU A 372 -19.61 7.35 -19.67
N ALA A 373 -20.92 7.07 -19.68
CA ALA A 373 -21.96 8.08 -19.55
C ALA A 373 -21.78 9.02 -18.33
N PRO A 374 -21.34 8.55 -17.14
CA PRO A 374 -21.06 9.44 -16.01
C PRO A 374 -19.98 10.49 -16.29
N LEU A 375 -19.03 10.20 -17.18
CA LEU A 375 -17.88 11.06 -17.46
C LEU A 375 -18.22 12.24 -18.39
N LEU A 376 -19.32 12.16 -19.13
CA LEU A 376 -19.69 13.16 -20.15
C LEU A 376 -20.05 14.54 -19.58
N GLN A 377 -20.24 14.65 -18.27
CA GLN A 377 -20.54 15.91 -17.58
C GLN A 377 -19.34 16.48 -16.80
N VAL A 378 -18.22 15.75 -16.77
CA VAL A 378 -16.99 16.16 -16.06
C VAL A 378 -16.38 17.37 -16.77
N LYS A 379 -15.93 18.34 -15.97
CA LYS A 379 -15.20 19.54 -16.41
C LYS A 379 -13.77 19.50 -15.91
N GLU A 380 -12.89 20.27 -16.54
CA GLU A 380 -11.45 20.28 -16.22
C GLU A 380 -11.13 20.59 -14.76
N GLU A 381 -11.93 21.48 -14.14
CA GLU A 381 -11.75 21.94 -12.75
C GLU A 381 -12.56 21.11 -11.74
N ASP A 382 -13.26 20.07 -12.18
CA ASP A 382 -13.99 19.19 -11.26
C ASP A 382 -13.01 18.40 -10.38
N ASN A 383 -13.52 17.95 -9.24
CA ASN A 383 -12.86 16.95 -8.42
C ASN A 383 -12.55 15.67 -9.21
N PRO A 384 -11.55 14.89 -8.77
CA PRO A 384 -11.16 13.68 -9.48
C PRO A 384 -12.28 12.66 -9.65
N VAL A 385 -12.15 11.83 -10.68
CA VAL A 385 -12.99 10.67 -10.94
C VAL A 385 -12.38 9.45 -10.25
N ILE A 386 -13.17 8.69 -9.50
CA ILE A 386 -12.74 7.47 -8.84
C ILE A 386 -13.02 6.26 -9.72
N VAL A 387 -12.04 5.38 -9.86
CA VAL A 387 -12.19 4.09 -10.54
C VAL A 387 -12.46 3.01 -9.50
N ILE A 388 -13.56 2.29 -9.66
CA ILE A 388 -13.96 1.21 -8.75
C ILE A 388 -14.06 -0.08 -9.56
N GLY A 389 -13.15 -1.01 -9.30
CA GLY A 389 -13.17 -2.37 -9.83
C GLY A 389 -13.80 -3.32 -8.82
N GLU A 390 -14.66 -4.22 -9.29
CA GLU A 390 -15.36 -5.22 -8.48
C GLU A 390 -15.13 -6.62 -9.07
N SER A 391 -14.88 -7.59 -8.20
CA SER A 391 -14.71 -9.01 -8.54
C SER A 391 -15.81 -9.82 -7.84
N PHE A 392 -16.45 -10.73 -8.55
CA PHE A 392 -17.61 -11.50 -8.09
C PHE A 392 -17.28 -12.96 -7.72
N ARG A 393 -16.02 -13.25 -7.40
CA ARG A 393 -15.52 -14.62 -7.19
C ARG A 393 -14.92 -14.81 -5.82
#